data_AF-A0A1H9X313-F1
#
_entry.id   AF-A0A1H9X313-F1
#
_cell.length_a   1.000
_cell.length_b   1.000
_cell.length_c   1.000
_cell.angle_alpha   90.00
_cell.angle_beta   90.00
_cell.angle_gamma   90.00
#
_symmetry.space_group_name_H-M   'P 1'
#
loop_
_entity.id
_entity.type
_entity.pdbx_description
1 polymer ?
#
loop_
_entity_poly.entity_id
_entity_poly.type
_entity_poly.pdbx_seq_one_letter_code
_entity_poly.pdbx_strand_id
1 'polypeptide(L)'
;MNTALLAGIGADPAFQTTAAPYLVLDTELRIHAANTAHTTATLTTFDDLVGIGLFDAFPDNPADPEADGVASLSGSLERVLHRGGRHVMGLQRYDVPAPGDRNRFVRKVWAPVNTPLRDADGRIAGILHHVEDVTDVDQLLLDEPEHQARTADWWHAHPERFTRALLAMSRLGQAHHAVLRENQDLREALRTRGIIEQAKGILIGQRGCSPGDAFAILVELSQHTNTKLHDVARALIRDTLQHDPGHPAFEPRLLASSAPSRHEQDGIRFP
;
A
#
# COMPACT_ATOMS: atom_id res chain seq x y z
N MET A 1 3.90 15.56 0.48
CA MET A 1 2.70 14.89 -0.10
C MET A 1 2.93 13.39 -0.22
N ASN A 2 4.06 12.93 -0.78
CA ASN A 2 4.38 11.50 -0.92
C ASN A 2 4.47 10.73 0.41
N THR A 3 5.10 11.31 1.44
CA THR A 3 5.23 10.67 2.77
C THR A 3 3.89 10.29 3.39
N ALA A 4 2.85 11.12 3.23
CA ALA A 4 1.51 10.83 3.76
C ALA A 4 0.83 9.67 3.02
N LEU A 5 1.06 9.54 1.71
CA LEU A 5 0.59 8.41 0.91
C LEU A 5 1.27 7.11 1.37
N LEU A 6 2.59 7.11 1.49
CA LEU A 6 3.37 5.92 1.88
C LEU A 6 3.03 5.47 3.31
N ALA A 7 2.92 6.42 4.25
CA ALA A 7 2.46 6.13 5.61
C ALA A 7 1.02 5.61 5.63
N GLY A 8 0.15 6.13 4.75
CA GLY A 8 -1.22 5.66 4.59
C GLY A 8 -1.31 4.20 4.14
N ILE A 9 -0.41 3.75 3.27
CA ILE A 9 -0.28 2.33 2.88
C ILE A 9 0.14 1.49 4.07
N GLY A 10 1.16 1.94 4.81
CA GLY A 10 1.65 1.24 6.00
C GLY A 10 0.57 1.06 7.06
N ALA A 11 -0.32 2.03 7.23
CA ALA A 11 -1.41 1.95 8.20
C ALA A 11 -2.63 1.16 7.71
N ASP A 12 -2.64 0.69 6.46
CA ASP A 12 -3.78 -0.02 5.89
C ASP A 12 -3.91 -1.43 6.50
N PRO A 13 -5.08 -1.82 7.03
CA PRO A 13 -5.29 -3.16 7.58
C PRO A 13 -4.99 -4.30 6.60
N ALA A 14 -5.27 -4.12 5.31
CA ALA A 14 -4.97 -5.14 4.30
C ALA A 14 -3.45 -5.32 4.13
N PHE A 15 -2.69 -4.21 4.13
CA PHE A 15 -1.23 -4.27 4.11
C PHE A 15 -0.66 -4.95 5.37
N GLN A 16 -1.26 -4.67 6.54
CA GLN A 16 -0.78 -5.20 7.82
C GLN A 16 -1.11 -6.68 8.05
N THR A 17 -2.23 -7.16 7.50
CA THR A 17 -2.75 -8.52 7.76
C THR A 17 -2.44 -9.52 6.66
N THR A 18 -1.99 -9.07 5.48
CA THR A 18 -1.61 -9.98 4.40
C THR A 18 -0.43 -10.88 4.81
N ALA A 19 -0.48 -12.14 4.36
CA ALA A 19 0.57 -13.11 4.60
C ALA A 19 1.77 -12.92 3.65
N ALA A 20 1.62 -12.08 2.62
CA ALA A 20 2.69 -11.76 1.69
C ALA A 20 3.63 -10.69 2.29
N PRO A 21 4.94 -10.91 2.31
CA PRO A 21 5.91 -9.96 2.84
C PRO A 21 6.06 -8.73 1.94
N TYR A 22 5.83 -7.54 2.50
CA TYR A 22 5.96 -6.26 1.80
C TYR A 22 6.72 -5.18 2.58
N LEU A 23 7.46 -4.37 1.84
CA LEU A 23 7.95 -3.04 2.24
C LEU A 23 7.37 -1.95 1.35
N VAL A 24 7.20 -0.77 1.96
CA VAL A 24 6.95 0.48 1.25
C VAL A 24 8.20 1.34 1.32
N LEU A 25 8.73 1.70 0.14
CA LEU A 25 9.93 2.52 -0.01
C LEU A 25 9.56 3.87 -0.63
N ASP A 26 10.26 4.94 -0.27
CA ASP A 26 10.22 6.21 -1.03
C ASP A 26 11.17 6.18 -2.24
N THR A 27 11.28 7.31 -2.93
CA THR A 27 12.16 7.50 -4.09
C THR A 27 13.64 7.49 -3.74
N GLU A 28 13.98 7.69 -2.46
CA GLU A 28 15.33 7.63 -1.90
C GLU A 28 15.62 6.26 -1.27
N LEU A 29 14.75 5.27 -1.48
CA LEU A 29 14.84 3.89 -0.97
C LEU A 29 14.86 3.79 0.56
N ARG A 30 14.27 4.76 1.26
CA ARG A 30 14.04 4.68 2.70
C ARG A 30 12.76 3.92 2.98
N ILE A 31 12.77 3.10 4.02
CA ILE A 31 11.63 2.28 4.39
C ILE A 31 10.60 3.14 5.15
N HIS A 32 9.39 3.24 4.62
CA HIS A 32 8.27 3.91 5.27
C HIS A 32 7.33 2.96 5.99
N ALA A 33 7.25 1.70 5.55
CA ALA A 33 6.45 0.68 6.20
C ALA A 33 6.98 -0.72 5.90
N ALA A 34 6.82 -1.61 6.87
CA ALA A 34 7.01 -3.05 6.76
C ALA A 34 5.81 -3.74 7.38
N ASN A 35 5.30 -4.80 6.74
CA ASN A 35 4.26 -5.63 7.36
C ASN A 35 4.85 -6.79 8.17
N THR A 36 4.01 -7.41 8.99
CA THR A 36 4.42 -8.51 9.89
C THR A 36 5.04 -9.68 9.14
N ALA A 37 4.53 -10.00 7.95
CA ALA A 37 5.08 -11.07 7.12
C ALA A 37 6.53 -10.77 6.69
N HIS A 38 6.81 -9.52 6.31
CA HIS A 38 8.15 -9.08 5.93
C HIS A 38 9.14 -9.15 7.10
N THR A 39 8.77 -8.57 8.25
CA THR A 39 9.66 -8.55 9.43
C THR A 39 9.94 -9.98 9.92
N THR A 40 8.94 -10.87 9.86
CA THR A 40 9.11 -12.29 10.17
C THR A 40 10.07 -12.98 9.21
N ALA A 41 9.90 -12.79 7.89
CA ALA A 41 10.74 -13.44 6.88
C ALA A 41 12.21 -12.99 6.95
N THR A 42 12.43 -11.70 7.22
CA THR A 42 13.74 -11.06 7.30
C THR A 42 14.38 -11.10 8.68
N LEU A 43 13.69 -11.68 9.68
CA LEU A 43 14.17 -11.80 11.05
C LEU A 43 14.46 -10.44 11.72
N THR A 44 13.64 -9.44 11.41
CA THR A 44 13.75 -8.06 11.89
C THR A 44 12.52 -7.65 12.70
N THR A 45 12.55 -6.45 13.29
CA THR A 45 11.36 -5.79 13.85
C THR A 45 10.98 -4.56 13.03
N PHE A 46 9.76 -4.05 13.25
CA PHE A 46 9.30 -2.83 12.59
C PHE A 46 10.20 -1.62 12.93
N ASP A 47 10.58 -1.49 14.19
CA ASP A 47 11.40 -0.39 14.70
C ASP A 47 12.84 -0.42 14.14
N ASP A 48 13.33 -1.61 13.75
CA ASP A 48 14.64 -1.75 13.11
C ASP A 48 14.65 -1.25 11.66
N LEU A 49 13.48 -1.14 11.02
CA LEU A 49 13.39 -0.88 9.58
C LEU A 49 12.92 0.52 9.24
N VAL A 50 11.87 1.01 9.91
CA VAL A 50 11.21 2.24 9.48
C VAL A 50 12.11 3.46 9.66
N GLY A 51 12.23 4.24 8.60
CA GLY A 51 13.10 5.41 8.53
C GLY A 51 14.55 5.08 8.20
N ILE A 52 14.91 3.83 7.94
CA ILE A 52 16.28 3.45 7.54
C ILE A 52 16.32 3.21 6.02
N GLY A 53 17.48 3.42 5.39
CA GLY A 53 17.70 3.05 4.00
C GLY A 53 17.66 1.53 3.82
N LEU A 54 17.07 1.06 2.72
CA LEU A 54 16.91 -0.38 2.46
C LEU A 54 18.24 -1.15 2.58
N PHE A 55 19.31 -0.63 1.99
CA PHE A 55 20.62 -1.28 1.98
C PHE A 55 21.44 -1.06 3.25
N ASP A 56 21.07 -0.09 4.09
CA ASP A 56 21.60 0.00 5.45
C ASP A 56 20.98 -1.09 6.33
N ALA A 57 19.66 -1.32 6.18
CA ALA A 57 18.93 -2.39 6.85
C ALA A 57 19.39 -3.78 6.38
N PHE A 58 19.62 -3.94 5.08
CA PHE A 58 20.00 -5.20 4.45
C PHE A 58 21.27 -5.01 3.60
N PRO A 59 22.46 -4.94 4.21
CA PRO A 59 23.72 -4.89 3.45
C PRO A 59 24.06 -6.27 2.85
N ASP A 60 24.99 -6.31 1.90
CA ASP A 60 25.57 -7.58 1.45
C ASP A 60 26.34 -8.28 2.58
N ASN A 61 26.36 -9.61 2.54
CA ASN A 61 27.09 -10.42 3.51
C ASN A 61 28.61 -10.26 3.26
N PRO A 62 29.37 -9.62 4.18
CA PRO A 62 30.79 -9.37 3.98
C PRO A 62 31.65 -10.65 4.00
N ALA A 63 31.09 -11.76 4.48
CA ALA A 63 31.75 -13.07 4.45
C ALA A 63 31.60 -13.78 3.09
N ASP A 64 30.77 -13.26 2.18
CA ASP A 64 30.57 -13.79 0.84
C ASP A 64 31.10 -12.80 -0.21
N PRO A 65 32.32 -12.99 -0.74
CA PRO A 65 32.93 -12.09 -1.72
C PRO A 65 32.15 -11.98 -3.04
N GLU A 66 31.29 -12.96 -3.33
CA GLU A 66 30.48 -13.02 -4.55
C GLU A 66 29.06 -12.47 -4.33
N ALA A 67 28.75 -11.94 -3.14
CA ALA A 67 27.45 -11.35 -2.86
C ALA A 67 27.18 -10.16 -3.81
N ASP A 68 26.05 -10.24 -4.52
CA ASP A 68 25.60 -9.22 -5.49
C ASP A 68 24.18 -8.72 -5.19
N GLY A 69 23.63 -9.05 -4.01
CA GLY A 69 22.25 -8.79 -3.63
C GLY A 69 21.90 -7.30 -3.68
N VAL A 70 22.74 -6.44 -3.07
CA VAL A 70 22.56 -4.98 -3.11
C VAL A 70 22.59 -4.47 -4.55
N ALA A 71 23.61 -4.84 -5.33
CA ALA A 71 23.78 -4.36 -6.70
C ALA A 71 22.61 -4.77 -7.60
N SER A 72 22.19 -6.03 -7.49
CA SER A 72 21.09 -6.60 -8.26
C SER A 72 19.75 -5.92 -7.92
N LEU A 73 19.44 -5.80 -6.62
CA LEU A 73 18.23 -5.16 -6.14
C LEU A 73 18.20 -3.66 -6.43
N SER A 74 19.30 -2.93 -6.26
CA SER A 74 19.40 -1.51 -6.62
C SER A 74 19.06 -1.31 -8.09
N GLY A 75 19.67 -2.09 -8.99
CA GLY A 75 19.40 -1.99 -10.42
C GLY A 75 17.94 -2.28 -10.78
N SER A 76 17.25 -3.14 -10.03
CA SER A 76 15.82 -3.39 -10.19
C SER A 76 14.97 -2.19 -9.73
N LEU A 77 15.25 -1.65 -8.54
CA LEU A 77 14.53 -0.50 -7.98
C LEU A 77 14.71 0.74 -8.86
N GLU A 78 15.93 1.01 -9.32
CA GLU A 78 16.23 2.09 -10.28
C GLU A 78 15.45 1.92 -11.59
N ARG A 79 15.39 0.70 -12.14
CA ARG A 79 14.56 0.42 -13.33
C ARG A 79 13.09 0.76 -13.09
N VAL A 80 12.55 0.44 -11.91
CA VAL A 80 11.17 0.78 -11.54
C VAL A 80 10.96 2.29 -11.44
N LEU A 81 11.88 3.01 -10.77
CA LEU A 81 11.80 4.47 -10.63
C LEU A 81 11.93 5.19 -11.97
N HIS A 82 12.80 4.73 -12.86
CA HIS A 82 13.02 5.37 -14.16
C HIS A 82 11.96 5.02 -15.21
N ARG A 83 11.58 3.74 -15.31
CA ARG A 83 10.67 3.26 -16.37
C ARG A 83 9.22 3.22 -15.93
N GLY A 84 8.95 3.22 -14.63
CA GLY A 84 7.61 3.20 -14.07
C GLY A 84 6.83 1.92 -14.31
N GLY A 85 7.51 0.84 -14.72
CA GLY A 85 6.96 -0.50 -14.86
C GLY A 85 7.39 -1.41 -13.72
N ARG A 86 6.56 -2.39 -13.38
CA ARG A 86 6.91 -3.45 -12.42
C ARG A 86 8.10 -4.27 -12.93
N HIS A 87 9.01 -4.63 -12.04
CA HIS A 87 10.15 -5.48 -12.35
C HIS A 87 10.19 -6.74 -11.47
N VAL A 88 10.35 -7.90 -12.10
CA VAL A 88 10.48 -9.21 -11.46
C VAL A 88 11.91 -9.68 -11.64
N MET A 89 12.58 -10.06 -10.55
CA MET A 89 14.04 -10.28 -10.55
C MET A 89 14.48 -11.74 -10.71
N GLY A 90 13.54 -12.70 -10.63
CA GLY A 90 13.88 -14.12 -10.52
C GLY A 90 14.35 -14.48 -9.11
N LEU A 91 14.89 -15.70 -8.94
CA LEU A 91 15.42 -16.15 -7.65
C LEU A 91 16.80 -15.56 -7.39
N GLN A 92 17.05 -15.12 -6.15
CA GLN A 92 18.31 -14.52 -5.75
C GLN A 92 18.71 -14.96 -4.35
N ARG A 93 19.96 -15.39 -4.18
CA ARG A 93 20.55 -15.51 -2.85
C ARG A 93 20.89 -14.11 -2.37
N TYR A 94 20.34 -13.73 -1.23
CA TYR A 94 20.64 -12.46 -0.59
C TYR A 94 20.48 -12.65 0.90
N ASP A 95 21.59 -12.93 1.57
CA ASP A 95 21.58 -13.25 2.98
C ASP A 95 21.14 -12.02 3.79
N VAL A 96 20.40 -12.24 4.89
CA VAL A 96 19.93 -11.15 5.76
C VAL A 96 20.69 -11.14 7.09
N PRO A 97 20.83 -9.99 7.76
CA PRO A 97 21.41 -9.93 9.09
C PRO A 97 20.67 -10.83 10.08
N ALA A 98 21.41 -11.44 11.00
CA ALA A 98 20.85 -12.28 12.02
C ALA A 98 20.23 -11.45 13.17
N PRO A 99 19.19 -11.96 13.84
CA PRO A 99 18.62 -11.29 15.02
C PRO A 99 19.68 -10.95 16.07
N GLY A 100 19.72 -9.69 16.48
CA GLY A 100 20.60 -9.19 17.53
C GLY A 100 22.08 -9.05 17.16
N ASP A 101 22.49 -9.43 15.94
CA ASP A 101 23.87 -9.28 15.48
C ASP A 101 23.91 -8.98 13.98
N ARG A 102 24.12 -7.70 13.65
CA ARG A 102 24.17 -7.22 12.26
C ARG A 102 25.41 -7.66 11.49
N ASN A 103 26.41 -8.24 12.17
CA ASN A 103 27.62 -8.76 11.52
C ASN A 103 27.51 -10.25 11.18
N ARG A 104 26.51 -10.94 11.73
CA ARG A 104 26.20 -12.34 11.38
C ARG A 104 25.06 -12.37 10.39
N PHE A 105 25.13 -13.26 9.41
CA PHE A 105 24.14 -13.37 8.34
C PHE A 105 23.48 -14.74 8.32
N VAL A 106 22.23 -14.78 7.87
CA VAL A 106 21.44 -15.98 7.65
C VAL A 106 21.22 -16.15 6.16
N ARG A 107 21.60 -17.32 5.62
CA ARG A 107 21.38 -17.63 4.21
C ARG A 107 19.90 -17.57 3.89
N LYS A 108 19.57 -16.79 2.85
CA LYS A 108 18.21 -16.67 2.34
C LYS A 108 18.20 -16.64 0.81
N VAL A 109 17.14 -17.21 0.24
CA VAL A 109 16.86 -17.13 -1.19
C VAL A 109 15.49 -16.52 -1.38
N TRP A 110 15.43 -15.49 -2.22
CA TRP A 110 14.26 -14.64 -2.39
C TRP A 110 13.74 -14.67 -3.82
N ALA A 111 12.45 -14.39 -3.99
CA ALA A 111 11.85 -14.07 -5.27
C ALA A 111 11.28 -12.64 -5.25
N PRO A 112 12.08 -11.59 -5.57
CA PRO A 112 11.65 -10.21 -5.44
C PRO A 112 10.77 -9.71 -6.60
N VAL A 113 9.76 -8.93 -6.25
CA VAL A 113 8.93 -8.16 -7.19
C VAL A 113 8.85 -6.71 -6.72
N ASN A 114 9.20 -5.79 -7.62
CA ASN A 114 9.26 -4.35 -7.34
C ASN A 114 8.20 -3.62 -8.16
N THR A 115 7.26 -2.95 -7.50
CA THR A 115 6.11 -2.31 -8.13
C THR A 115 6.08 -0.81 -7.82
N PRO A 116 5.95 0.09 -8.83
CA PRO A 116 5.92 1.52 -8.57
C PRO A 116 4.61 1.91 -7.88
N LEU A 117 4.72 2.73 -6.85
CA LEU A 117 3.60 3.42 -6.21
C LEU A 117 3.47 4.81 -6.83
N ARG A 118 2.26 5.16 -7.25
CA ARG A 118 1.98 6.44 -7.91
C ARG A 118 1.10 7.31 -7.03
N ASP A 119 1.36 8.61 -7.05
CA ASP A 119 0.49 9.61 -6.45
C ASP A 119 -0.76 9.89 -7.31
N ALA A 120 -1.59 10.83 -6.85
CA ALA A 120 -2.81 11.24 -7.56
C ALA A 120 -2.53 11.85 -8.94
N ASP A 121 -1.33 12.42 -9.15
CA ASP A 121 -0.90 13.02 -10.41
C ASP A 121 -0.24 11.99 -11.35
N GLY A 122 -0.16 10.73 -10.93
CA GLY A 122 0.48 9.65 -11.68
C GLY A 122 2.01 9.63 -11.58
N ARG A 123 2.62 10.51 -10.78
CA ARG A 123 4.07 10.51 -10.54
C ARG A 123 4.44 9.37 -9.59
N ILE A 124 5.64 8.84 -9.74
CA ILE A 124 6.12 7.77 -8.86
C ILE A 124 6.46 8.40 -7.51
N ALA A 125 5.74 7.98 -6.48
CA ALA A 125 5.92 8.42 -5.10
C ALA A 125 6.83 7.49 -4.30
N GLY A 126 7.05 6.26 -4.79
CA GLY A 126 7.80 5.22 -4.11
C GLY A 126 7.66 3.86 -4.77
N ILE A 127 8.02 2.81 -4.03
CA ILE A 127 7.99 1.41 -4.50
C ILE A 127 7.32 0.55 -3.42
N LEU A 128 6.44 -0.34 -3.86
CA LEU A 128 6.02 -1.50 -3.08
C LEU A 128 6.95 -2.66 -3.45
N HIS A 129 7.76 -3.05 -2.49
CA HIS A 129 8.74 -4.13 -2.61
C HIS A 129 8.17 -5.39 -1.96
N HIS A 130 8.19 -6.50 -2.68
CA HIS A 130 7.68 -7.80 -2.25
C HIS A 130 8.76 -8.86 -2.37
N VAL A 131 8.90 -9.72 -1.36
CA VAL A 131 9.98 -10.72 -1.29
C VAL A 131 9.51 -12.06 -0.73
N GLU A 132 9.15 -13.01 -1.58
CA GLU A 132 8.89 -14.38 -1.11
C GLU A 132 10.19 -15.08 -0.70
N ASP A 133 10.22 -15.61 0.53
CA ASP A 133 11.28 -16.47 1.02
C ASP A 133 11.09 -17.89 0.47
N VAL A 134 12.02 -18.30 -0.39
CA VAL A 134 12.05 -19.63 -1.00
C VAL A 134 13.29 -20.42 -0.58
N THR A 135 13.93 -20.05 0.52
CA THR A 135 15.15 -20.71 1.04
C THR A 135 14.94 -22.21 1.22
N ASP A 136 13.77 -22.61 1.71
CA ASP A 136 13.41 -24.02 1.85
C ASP A 136 13.30 -24.74 0.50
N VAL A 137 12.89 -24.06 -0.57
CA VAL A 137 12.74 -24.62 -1.92
C VAL A 137 14.09 -24.78 -2.60
N ASP A 138 14.99 -23.83 -2.42
CA ASP A 138 16.37 -23.88 -2.94
C ASP A 138 17.12 -25.13 -2.45
N GLN A 139 17.06 -25.39 -1.14
CA GLN A 139 17.63 -26.60 -0.51
C GLN A 139 16.98 -27.91 -1.01
N LEU A 140 15.77 -27.84 -1.57
CA LEU A 140 14.99 -28.97 -2.05
C LEU A 140 15.15 -29.23 -3.56
N LEU A 141 15.55 -28.23 -4.36
CA LEU A 141 15.52 -28.30 -5.83
C LEU A 141 16.86 -27.97 -6.51
N LEU A 142 17.75 -27.20 -5.90
CA LEU A 142 18.90 -26.59 -6.58
C LEU A 142 20.28 -26.92 -5.97
N ASP A 143 20.34 -27.37 -4.72
CA ASP A 143 21.55 -28.01 -4.16
C ASP A 143 21.57 -29.50 -4.58
N GLU A 144 22.47 -29.89 -5.49
CA GLU A 144 22.73 -31.30 -5.86
C GLU A 144 24.23 -31.59 -5.77
N PRO A 145 24.61 -32.75 -5.21
CA PRO A 145 25.10 -33.79 -6.10
C PRO A 145 24.61 -35.20 -5.69
N GLU A 146 23.67 -35.79 -6.43
CA GLU A 146 23.79 -37.13 -7.06
C GLU A 146 22.44 -37.68 -7.56
N HIS A 147 22.51 -38.14 -8.81
CA HIS A 147 21.45 -38.52 -9.74
C HIS A 147 20.63 -39.79 -9.38
N GLN A 148 20.36 -40.12 -8.12
CA GLN A 148 19.65 -41.37 -7.76
C GLN A 148 18.58 -41.16 -6.67
N ALA A 149 17.36 -41.61 -7.00
CA ALA A 149 16.19 -41.75 -6.12
C ALA A 149 15.25 -40.53 -5.96
N ARG A 150 14.69 -40.06 -7.08
CA ARG A 150 13.34 -39.45 -7.06
C ARG A 150 12.28 -40.46 -7.53
N THR A 151 12.20 -41.59 -6.84
CA THR A 151 10.99 -42.43 -6.86
C THR A 151 9.91 -41.80 -5.98
N ALA A 152 8.65 -42.18 -6.22
CA ALA A 152 7.47 -41.72 -5.47
C ALA A 152 7.61 -41.80 -3.94
N ASP A 153 8.46 -42.69 -3.43
CA ASP A 153 8.69 -42.95 -2.01
C ASP A 153 9.25 -41.76 -1.23
N TRP A 154 10.01 -40.87 -1.88
CA TRP A 154 10.62 -39.73 -1.18
C TRP A 154 9.59 -38.70 -0.72
N TRP A 155 8.54 -38.47 -1.54
CA TRP A 155 7.45 -37.55 -1.24
C TRP A 155 6.58 -38.03 -0.08
N HIS A 156 6.45 -39.35 0.07
CA HIS A 156 5.74 -39.97 1.19
C HIS A 156 6.54 -39.92 2.51
N ALA A 157 7.88 -39.92 2.44
CA ALA A 157 8.74 -39.90 3.61
C ALA A 157 8.93 -38.50 4.26
N HIS A 158 8.66 -37.42 3.52
CA HIS A 158 8.86 -36.04 4.01
C HIS A 158 7.66 -35.11 3.74
N PRO A 159 6.47 -35.43 4.28
CA PRO A 159 5.23 -34.72 3.98
C PRO A 159 5.28 -33.21 4.32
N GLU A 160 5.97 -32.84 5.39
CA GLU A 160 6.13 -31.42 5.77
C GLU A 160 7.03 -30.64 4.82
N ARG A 161 8.05 -31.28 4.25
CA ARG A 161 8.96 -30.65 3.27
C ARG A 161 8.28 -30.45 1.93
N PHE A 162 7.53 -31.46 1.47
CA PHE A 162 6.70 -31.36 0.27
C PHE A 162 5.63 -30.26 0.41
N THR A 163 4.95 -30.20 1.56
CA THR A 163 3.92 -29.20 1.83
C THR A 163 4.50 -27.78 1.79
N ARG A 164 5.68 -27.56 2.39
CA ARG A 164 6.37 -26.26 2.32
C ARG A 164 6.77 -25.87 0.89
N ALA A 165 7.32 -26.80 0.11
CA ALA A 165 7.70 -26.52 -1.28
C ALA A 165 6.48 -26.21 -2.17
N LEU A 166 5.39 -26.97 -2.03
CA LEU A 166 4.14 -26.72 -2.74
C LEU A 166 3.53 -25.37 -2.35
N LEU A 167 3.55 -25.01 -1.06
CA LEU A 167 3.07 -23.71 -0.58
C LEU A 167 3.95 -22.56 -1.08
N ALA A 168 5.26 -22.71 -1.12
CA ALA A 168 6.17 -21.70 -1.66
C ALA A 168 5.98 -21.51 -3.18
N MET A 169 5.84 -22.60 -3.94
CA MET A 169 5.49 -22.54 -5.37
C MET A 169 4.10 -21.93 -5.59
N SER A 170 3.13 -22.27 -4.75
CA SER A 170 1.79 -21.68 -4.78
C SER A 170 1.84 -20.20 -4.43
N ARG A 171 2.63 -19.77 -3.44
CA ARG A 171 2.89 -18.36 -3.12
C ARG A 171 3.67 -17.65 -4.21
N LEU A 172 4.55 -18.30 -4.95
CA LEU A 172 5.21 -17.67 -6.11
C LEU A 172 4.20 -17.44 -7.26
N GLY A 173 3.37 -18.46 -7.54
CA GLY A 173 2.27 -18.34 -8.51
C GLY A 173 1.17 -17.38 -8.06
N GLN A 174 0.87 -17.35 -6.76
CA GLN A 174 -0.09 -16.43 -6.14
C GLN A 174 0.50 -15.04 -5.99
N ALA A 175 1.75 -14.82 -5.65
CA ALA A 175 2.41 -13.51 -5.68
C ALA A 175 2.29 -12.90 -7.07
N HIS A 176 2.42 -13.72 -8.13
CA HIS A 176 2.19 -13.26 -9.49
C HIS A 176 0.72 -12.82 -9.75
N HIS A 177 -0.29 -13.45 -9.13
CA HIS A 177 -1.72 -13.20 -9.36
C HIS A 177 -2.44 -12.34 -8.30
N ALA A 178 -1.99 -12.36 -7.05
CA ALA A 178 -2.49 -11.69 -5.86
C ALA A 178 -1.89 -10.29 -5.75
N VAL A 179 -0.61 -10.08 -6.10
CA VAL A 179 -0.06 -8.71 -6.28
C VAL A 179 -0.93 -7.93 -7.26
N LEU A 180 -1.48 -8.55 -8.31
CA LEU A 180 -2.35 -7.86 -9.28
C LEU A 180 -3.70 -7.43 -8.70
N ARG A 181 -4.28 -8.22 -7.79
CA ARG A 181 -5.61 -7.95 -7.20
C ARG A 181 -5.49 -7.09 -5.94
N GLU A 182 -4.55 -7.44 -5.08
CA GLU A 182 -4.25 -6.76 -3.82
C GLU A 182 -3.59 -5.39 -4.05
N ASN A 183 -2.70 -5.19 -5.04
CA ASN A 183 -2.29 -3.82 -5.42
C ASN A 183 -3.47 -3.03 -5.98
N GLN A 184 -4.36 -3.66 -6.73
CA GLN A 184 -5.48 -2.95 -7.32
C GLN A 184 -6.46 -2.52 -6.22
N ASP A 185 -6.72 -3.39 -5.25
CA ASP A 185 -7.60 -3.13 -4.10
C ASP A 185 -6.97 -2.12 -3.14
N LEU A 186 -5.67 -2.25 -2.81
CA LEU A 186 -4.91 -1.23 -2.07
C LEU A 186 -4.89 0.10 -2.82
N ARG A 187 -4.60 0.10 -4.14
CA ARG A 187 -4.60 1.33 -4.95
C ARG A 187 -5.98 1.97 -5.00
N GLU A 188 -7.05 1.21 -5.15
CA GLU A 188 -8.41 1.76 -5.19
C GLU A 188 -8.83 2.28 -3.80
N ALA A 189 -8.45 1.60 -2.71
CA ALA A 189 -8.65 2.07 -1.34
C ALA A 189 -7.89 3.38 -1.06
N LEU A 190 -6.64 3.50 -1.50
CA LEU A 190 -5.82 4.71 -1.35
C LEU A 190 -6.34 5.86 -2.22
N ARG A 191 -6.75 5.56 -3.47
CA ARG A 191 -7.30 6.55 -4.41
C ARG A 191 -8.62 7.11 -3.90
N THR A 192 -9.49 6.26 -3.37
CA THR A 192 -10.77 6.70 -2.78
C THR A 192 -10.56 7.54 -1.53
N ARG A 193 -9.60 7.19 -0.66
CA ARG A 193 -9.25 7.98 0.54
C ARG A 193 -8.62 9.34 0.18
N GLY A 194 -7.73 9.40 -0.80
CA GLY A 194 -7.11 10.65 -1.26
C GLY A 194 -8.11 11.66 -1.84
N ILE A 195 -9.09 11.20 -2.62
CA ILE A 195 -10.14 12.04 -3.19
C ILE A 195 -11.06 12.61 -2.10
N ILE A 196 -11.39 11.82 -1.07
CA ILE A 196 -12.24 12.29 0.05
C ILE A 196 -11.50 13.34 0.88
N GLU A 197 -10.21 13.14 1.17
CA GLU A 197 -9.43 14.12 1.93
C GLU A 197 -9.22 15.44 1.16
N GLN A 198 -9.04 15.40 -0.17
CA GLN A 198 -8.98 16.60 -1.01
C GLN A 198 -10.32 17.37 -1.01
N ALA A 199 -11.44 16.67 -1.15
CA ALA A 199 -12.76 17.29 -1.09
C ALA A 199 -13.04 17.95 0.27
N LYS A 200 -12.62 17.31 1.38
CA LYS A 200 -12.66 17.93 2.71
C LYS A 200 -11.82 19.20 2.76
N GLY A 201 -10.60 19.18 2.20
CA GLY A 201 -9.72 20.36 2.14
C GLY A 201 -10.35 21.56 1.41
N ILE A 202 -11.02 21.30 0.28
CA ILE A 202 -11.76 22.33 -0.47
C ILE A 202 -12.91 22.90 0.38
N LEU A 203 -13.70 22.04 1.02
CA LEU A 203 -14.82 22.46 1.87
C LEU A 203 -14.36 23.29 3.06
N ILE A 204 -13.26 22.90 3.71
CA ILE A 204 -12.63 23.67 4.79
C ILE A 204 -12.23 25.05 4.27
N GLY A 205 -11.56 25.12 3.11
CA GLY A 205 -11.11 26.37 2.52
C GLY A 205 -12.25 27.30 2.07
N GLN A 206 -13.33 26.76 1.51
CA GLN A 206 -14.45 27.54 0.99
C GLN A 206 -15.48 27.96 2.05
N ARG A 207 -15.69 27.12 3.08
CA ARG A 207 -16.75 27.33 4.08
C ARG A 207 -16.21 27.66 5.46
N GLY A 208 -14.90 27.59 5.68
CA GLY A 208 -14.27 27.83 6.98
C GLY A 208 -14.72 26.84 8.06
N CYS A 209 -15.14 25.63 7.68
CA CYS A 209 -15.66 24.63 8.60
C CYS A 209 -14.57 23.70 9.14
N SER A 210 -14.87 22.95 10.21
CA SER A 210 -13.93 21.98 10.77
C SER A 210 -13.79 20.75 9.86
N PRO A 211 -12.70 19.96 9.99
CA PRO A 211 -12.55 18.71 9.23
C PRO A 211 -13.67 17.69 9.47
N GLY A 212 -14.26 17.68 10.68
CA GLY A 212 -15.40 16.84 11.02
C GLY A 212 -16.67 17.27 10.29
N ASP A 213 -16.94 18.58 10.27
CA ASP A 213 -18.08 19.15 9.56
C ASP A 213 -17.96 18.97 8.05
N ALA A 214 -16.77 19.14 7.49
CA ALA A 214 -16.50 18.89 6.07
C ALA A 214 -16.81 17.44 5.67
N PHE A 215 -16.47 16.47 6.52
CA PHE A 215 -16.80 15.07 6.27
C PHE A 215 -18.31 14.82 6.41
N ALA A 216 -18.97 15.40 7.42
CA ALA A 216 -20.41 15.29 7.61
C ALA A 216 -21.19 15.83 6.39
N ILE A 217 -20.75 16.94 5.81
CA ILE A 217 -21.33 17.52 4.58
C ILE A 217 -21.21 16.54 3.40
N LEU A 218 -20.06 15.88 3.22
CA LEU A 218 -19.89 14.88 2.16
C LEU A 218 -20.81 13.66 2.37
N VAL A 219 -20.99 13.22 3.63
CA VAL A 219 -21.89 12.12 3.99
C VAL A 219 -23.34 12.49 3.74
N GLU A 220 -23.76 13.69 4.12
CA GLU A 220 -25.10 14.23 3.87
C GLU A 220 -25.39 14.29 2.36
N LEU A 221 -24.47 14.87 1.57
CA LEU A 221 -24.59 14.91 0.11
C LEU A 221 -24.67 13.52 -0.53
N SER A 222 -23.91 12.55 -0.01
CA SER A 222 -23.95 11.16 -0.45
C SER A 222 -25.28 10.48 -0.17
N GLN A 223 -25.84 10.70 1.03
CA GLN A 223 -27.14 10.14 1.42
C GLN A 223 -28.28 10.75 0.60
N HIS A 224 -28.28 12.06 0.41
CA HIS A 224 -29.34 12.74 -0.34
C HIS A 224 -29.31 12.44 -1.84
N THR A 225 -28.13 12.21 -2.41
CA THR A 225 -27.99 11.87 -3.85
C THR A 225 -27.96 10.36 -4.10
N ASN A 226 -28.05 9.53 -3.06
CA ASN A 226 -27.88 8.08 -3.11
C ASN A 226 -26.67 7.64 -3.96
N THR A 227 -25.57 8.38 -3.84
CA THR A 227 -24.35 8.19 -4.63
C THR A 227 -23.21 7.83 -3.69
N LYS A 228 -22.27 6.97 -4.13
CA LYS A 228 -21.13 6.56 -3.29
C LYS A 228 -20.29 7.79 -2.90
N LEU A 229 -19.85 7.85 -1.63
CA LEU A 229 -19.14 9.00 -1.06
C LEU A 229 -17.92 9.47 -1.88
N HIS A 230 -17.14 8.54 -2.44
CA HIS A 230 -15.98 8.88 -3.26
C HIS A 230 -16.36 9.49 -4.62
N ASP A 231 -17.53 9.16 -5.17
CA ASP A 231 -18.04 9.76 -6.40
C ASP A 231 -18.56 11.18 -6.14
N VAL A 232 -19.19 11.41 -4.98
CA VAL A 232 -19.57 12.76 -4.50
C VAL A 232 -18.34 13.65 -4.34
N ALA A 233 -17.31 13.16 -3.65
CA ALA A 233 -16.05 13.89 -3.48
C ALA A 233 -15.39 14.24 -4.83
N ARG A 234 -15.42 13.31 -5.81
CA ARG A 234 -14.92 13.55 -7.16
C ARG A 234 -15.73 14.61 -7.92
N ALA A 235 -17.06 14.58 -7.78
CA ALA A 235 -17.94 15.57 -8.39
C ALA A 235 -17.67 16.98 -7.84
N LEU A 236 -17.50 17.10 -6.51
CA LEU A 236 -17.19 18.37 -5.85
C LEU A 236 -15.85 18.96 -6.31
N ILE A 237 -14.80 18.13 -6.38
CA ILE A 237 -13.48 18.57 -6.88
C ILE A 237 -13.59 19.06 -8.33
N ARG A 238 -14.32 18.32 -9.19
CA ARG A 238 -14.50 18.69 -10.59
C ARG A 238 -15.25 20.01 -10.75
N ASP A 239 -16.32 20.19 -9.99
CA ASP A 239 -17.10 21.43 -9.99
C ASP A 239 -16.24 22.62 -9.58
N THR A 240 -15.41 22.46 -8.55
CA THR A 240 -14.50 23.51 -8.09
C THR A 240 -13.42 23.86 -9.12
N LEU A 241 -12.89 22.87 -9.84
CA LEU A 241 -11.89 23.09 -10.90
C LEU A 241 -12.48 23.70 -12.17
N GLN A 242 -13.79 23.57 -12.38
CA GLN A 242 -14.52 24.20 -13.49
C GLN A 242 -14.93 25.66 -13.17
N HIS A 243 -14.92 26.04 -11.89
CA HIS A 243 -15.11 27.40 -11.41
C HIS A 243 -13.76 28.09 -11.18
N ASP A 244 -13.13 28.55 -12.26
CA ASP A 244 -11.95 29.42 -12.26
C ASP A 244 -12.23 30.71 -11.43
N PRO A 245 -11.35 31.16 -10.50
CA PRO A 245 -11.55 32.36 -9.65
C PRO A 245 -11.61 33.71 -10.39
N GLY A 246 -11.74 33.71 -11.72
CA GLY A 246 -11.79 34.89 -12.59
C GLY A 246 -13.19 35.33 -13.03
N HIS A 247 -14.27 34.67 -12.58
CA HIS A 247 -15.65 35.02 -12.98
C HIS A 247 -16.54 35.30 -11.75
N PRO A 248 -17.35 36.37 -11.75
CA PRO A 248 -18.06 36.80 -10.54
C PRO A 248 -19.14 35.80 -10.12
N ALA A 249 -19.33 35.73 -8.81
CA ALA A 249 -20.09 34.71 -8.10
C ALA A 249 -21.47 34.39 -8.70
N PHE A 250 -21.80 33.11 -8.72
CA PHE A 250 -23.15 32.62 -8.91
C PHE A 250 -23.98 32.96 -7.67
N GLU A 251 -24.97 33.87 -7.79
CA GLU A 251 -25.98 34.10 -6.76
C GLU A 251 -27.23 33.23 -7.05
N PRO A 252 -27.54 32.21 -6.23
CA PRO A 252 -28.86 31.61 -6.24
C PRO A 252 -29.78 32.43 -5.33
N ARG A 253 -30.59 33.31 -5.93
CA ARG A 253 -31.75 33.88 -5.23
C ARG A 253 -32.87 32.86 -5.10
N LEU A 254 -33.49 32.90 -3.93
CA LEU A 254 -34.71 32.22 -3.45
C LEU A 254 -34.56 30.76 -2.99
N LEU A 255 -34.50 30.59 -1.67
CA LEU A 255 -35.69 30.23 -0.87
C LEU A 255 -35.41 30.44 0.62
N ALA A 256 -35.94 31.54 1.17
CA ALA A 256 -36.26 31.65 2.59
C ALA A 256 -37.48 32.57 2.74
N SER A 257 -38.65 31.99 3.03
CA SER A 257 -39.56 32.49 4.07
C SER A 257 -40.78 31.57 4.21
N SER A 258 -40.68 30.67 5.18
CA SER A 258 -41.67 30.38 6.25
C SER A 258 -43.15 30.80 6.11
N ALA A 259 -43.99 29.77 6.31
CA ALA A 259 -45.20 29.67 7.15
C ALA A 259 -46.60 30.04 6.56
N PRO A 260 -47.64 29.21 6.86
CA PRO A 260 -49.02 29.47 6.47
C PRO A 260 -49.76 30.38 7.48
N SER A 261 -50.62 31.22 6.93
CA SER A 261 -51.57 32.09 7.62
C SER A 261 -52.57 31.31 8.49
N ARG A 262 -52.75 31.72 9.75
CA ARG A 262 -53.97 31.49 10.53
C ARG A 262 -54.50 32.82 11.02
N HIS A 263 -55.60 33.26 10.40
CA HIS A 263 -56.56 34.13 11.05
C HIS A 263 -57.64 33.25 11.68
N GLU A 264 -57.79 33.31 12.99
CA GLU A 264 -59.11 33.22 13.61
C GLU A 264 -59.07 34.00 14.92
N GLN A 265 -59.83 35.10 14.92
CA GLN A 265 -60.26 35.81 16.10
C GLN A 265 -61.32 34.94 16.77
N ASP A 266 -61.20 34.70 18.08
CA ASP A 266 -62.34 34.93 18.96
C ASP A 266 -61.88 35.13 20.40
N GLY A 267 -62.49 36.13 21.03
CA GLY A 267 -61.98 36.80 22.22
C GLY A 267 -62.18 36.04 23.53
N ILE A 268 -61.63 36.60 24.60
CA ILE A 268 -62.36 37.05 25.80
C ILE A 268 -61.36 37.77 26.74
N ARG A 269 -61.87 38.84 27.34
CA ARG A 269 -61.23 39.79 28.27
C ARG A 269 -61.21 39.20 29.69
N PHE A 270 -60.11 39.35 30.42
CA PHE A 270 -60.01 39.14 31.88
C PHE A 270 -60.89 40.15 32.65
N PRO A 271 -61.34 39.90 33.90
CA PRO A 271 -60.62 39.27 35.02
C PRO A 271 -60.89 37.78 35.27
#